data_AF-A0A3D1DYZ4-F1
#
_entry.id   AF-A0A3D1DYZ4-F1
#
_cell.length_a   1.000
_cell.length_b   1.000
_cell.length_c   1.000
_cell.angle_alpha   90.00
_cell.angle_beta   90.00
_cell.angle_gamma   90.00
#
_symmetry.space_group_name_H-M   'P 1'
#
loop_
_entity.id
_entity.type
_entity.pdbx_description
1 polymer ?
#
loop_
_entity_poly.entity_id
_entity_poly.type
_entity_poly.pdbx_seq_one_letter_code
_entity_poly.pdbx_strand_id
1 'polypeptide(L)' 'GQFGIVQGSVFRDLRAESVAALEEIDFEGYAIGGLAVGEGQEAMFEALAFTTPLMRADRPRYLMGVGK' A
#
# COMPACT_ATOMS: atom_id res chain seq x y z
N GLY A 1 -1.77 -15.73 -8.09
CA GLY A 1 -2.91 -15.15 -7.37
C GLY A 1 -3.16 -13.73 -7.80
N GLN A 2 -4.38 -13.24 -7.56
CA GLN A 2 -4.74 -11.85 -7.82
C GLN A 2 -4.35 -10.95 -6.63
N PHE A 3 -3.86 -9.75 -6.92
CA PHE A 3 -3.45 -8.77 -5.91
C PHE A 3 -4.27 -7.49 -6.06
N GLY A 4 -4.78 -6.98 -4.94
CA GLY A 4 -5.28 -5.61 -4.83
C GLY A 4 -4.11 -4.63 -4.70
N ILE A 5 -4.21 -3.43 -5.29
CA ILE A 5 -3.13 -2.44 -5.23
C ILE A 5 -3.61 -1.21 -4.45
N VAL A 6 -3.05 -1.01 -3.27
CA VAL A 6 -3.32 0.16 -2.43
C VAL A 6 -2.76 1.40 -3.13
N GLN A 7 -3.61 2.41 -3.29
CA GLN A 7 -3.31 3.74 -3.84
C GLN A 7 -3.60 4.84 -2.81
N GLY A 8 -3.45 6.11 -3.19
CA GLY A 8 -3.66 7.25 -2.31
C GLY A 8 -2.43 8.15 -2.11
N SER A 9 -1.38 7.98 -2.94
CA SER A 9 -0.15 8.79 -2.87
C SER A 9 0.45 8.80 -1.46
N VAL A 10 0.84 9.95 -0.93
CA VAL A 10 1.37 10.14 0.43
C VAL A 10 0.28 10.53 1.44
N PHE A 11 -0.99 10.50 1.04
CA PHE A 11 -2.11 10.93 1.88
C PHE A 11 -2.65 9.76 2.71
N ARG A 12 -2.64 9.93 4.03
CA ARG A 12 -2.99 8.89 5.01
C ARG A 12 -4.44 8.43 4.92
N ASP A 13 -5.35 9.37 4.79
CA ASP A 13 -6.79 9.14 4.67
C ASP A 13 -7.12 8.36 3.40
N LEU A 14 -6.58 8.78 2.24
CA LEU A 14 -6.80 8.08 0.97
C LEU A 14 -6.21 6.66 0.97
N ARG A 15 -5.07 6.48 1.63
CA ARG A 15 -4.46 5.15 1.81
C ARG A 15 -5.31 4.25 2.69
N ALA A 16 -5.87 4.77 3.77
CA ALA A 16 -6.79 4.03 4.63
C ALA A 16 -8.08 3.63 3.90
N GLU A 17 -8.67 4.56 3.14
CA GLU A 17 -9.83 4.28 2.29
C GLU A 17 -9.53 3.19 1.26
N SER A 18 -8.38 3.29 0.58
CA SER A 18 -7.96 2.30 -0.40
C SER A 18 -7.74 0.92 0.22
N VAL A 19 -7.19 0.83 1.43
CA VAL A 19 -7.03 -0.46 2.13
C VAL A 19 -8.40 -1.05 2.46
N ALA A 20 -9.29 -0.28 3.08
CA ALA A 20 -10.63 -0.75 3.46
C ALA A 20 -11.41 -1.27 2.25
N ALA A 21 -11.42 -0.52 1.15
CA ALA A 21 -12.11 -0.92 -0.08
C ALA A 21 -11.54 -2.22 -0.69
N LEU A 22 -10.23 -2.42 -0.64
CA LEU A 22 -9.61 -3.64 -1.17
C LEU A 22 -9.85 -4.85 -0.25
N GLU A 23 -9.90 -4.64 1.06
CA GLU A 23 -10.19 -5.70 2.03
C GLU A 23 -11.61 -6.23 1.91
N GLU A 24 -12.58 -5.38 1.54
CA GLU A 24 -13.95 -5.80 1.23
C GLU A 24 -14.04 -6.75 0.02
N ILE A 25 -13.07 -6.66 -0.91
CA ILE A 25 -13.02 -7.51 -2.11
C ILE A 25 -12.32 -8.86 -1.83
N ASP A 26 -11.48 -8.94 -0.79
CA ASP A 26 -10.71 -10.13 -0.36
C ASP A 26 -9.78 -10.73 -1.44
N PHE A 27 -8.79 -9.95 -1.87
CA PHE A 27 -7.72 -10.45 -2.76
C PHE A 27 -6.79 -11.45 -2.05
N GLU A 28 -6.14 -12.30 -2.85
CA GLU A 28 -5.15 -13.27 -2.36
C GLU A 28 -3.89 -12.61 -1.76
N GLY A 29 -3.62 -11.36 -2.14
CA GLY A 29 -2.52 -10.53 -1.63
C GLY A 29 -2.75 -9.04 -1.89
N TYR A 30 -1.95 -8.20 -1.25
CA TYR A 30 -2.10 -6.75 -1.33
C TYR A 30 -0.77 -6.09 -1.64
N ALA A 31 -0.75 -5.26 -2.66
CA ALA A 31 0.41 -4.49 -3.08
C ALA A 31 0.28 -3.03 -2.67
N ILE A 32 1.41 -2.35 -2.47
CA ILE A 32 1.47 -0.90 -2.25
C ILE A 32 2.06 -0.28 -3.51
N GLY A 33 1.22 0.48 -4.23
CA GLY A 33 1.60 1.18 -5.45
C GLY A 33 1.77 2.68 -5.24
N GLY A 34 2.39 3.35 -6.22
CA GLY A 34 2.48 4.80 -6.27
C GLY A 34 3.38 5.43 -5.21
N LEU A 35 4.41 4.70 -4.75
CA LEU A 35 5.41 5.18 -3.78
C LEU A 35 6.86 5.31 -4.32
N ALA A 36 7.06 4.97 -5.61
CA ALA A 36 8.36 4.97 -6.28
C ALA A 36 8.38 5.99 -7.44
N VAL A 37 7.75 7.15 -7.25
CA VAL A 37 7.52 8.14 -8.33
C VAL A 37 8.31 9.44 -8.14
N GLY A 38 9.16 9.53 -7.12
CA GLY A 38 10.11 10.63 -6.91
C GLY A 38 9.82 11.53 -5.72
N GLU A 39 8.86 11.17 -4.86
CA GLU A 39 8.49 11.88 -3.62
C GLU A 39 9.61 11.93 -2.56
N GLY A 40 10.70 11.18 -2.76
CA GLY A 40 11.78 11.05 -1.82
C GLY A 40 11.58 9.90 -0.83
N GLN A 41 12.70 9.37 -0.33
CA GLN A 41 12.70 8.16 0.51
C GLN A 41 11.96 8.38 1.85
N GLU A 42 11.99 9.59 2.40
CA GLU A 42 11.31 9.94 3.65
C GLU A 42 9.78 9.88 3.51
N ALA A 43 9.22 10.52 2.48
CA ALA A 43 7.78 10.51 2.21
C ALA A 43 7.27 9.08 1.90
N MET A 44 8.07 8.29 1.17
CA MET A 44 7.79 6.86 0.97
C MET A 44 7.72 6.12 2.31
N PHE A 45 8.70 6.30 3.20
CA PHE A 45 8.71 5.62 4.50
C PHE A 45 7.57 6.06 5.41
N GLU A 46 7.22 7.35 5.42
CA GLU A 46 6.06 7.85 6.16
C GLU A 46 4.77 7.19 5.64
N ALA A 47 4.60 7.14 4.32
CA ALA A 47 3.45 6.49 3.70
C ALA A 47 3.37 5.01 4.04
N LEU A 48 4.49 4.30 4.01
CA LEU A 48 4.56 2.90 4.42
C LEU A 48 4.23 2.71 5.90
N ALA A 49 4.69 3.61 6.76
CA ALA A 49 4.51 3.51 8.21
C ALA A 49 3.04 3.60 8.61
N PHE A 50 2.24 4.45 7.97
CA PHE A 50 0.80 4.49 8.24
C PHE A 50 -0.03 3.50 7.41
N THR A 51 0.44 3.05 6.25
CA THR A 51 -0.32 2.14 5.37
C THR A 51 -0.22 0.68 5.81
N THR A 52 1.01 0.20 6.06
CA THR A 52 1.29 -1.22 6.34
C THR A 52 0.53 -1.78 7.56
N PRO A 53 0.33 -1.03 8.67
CA PRO A 53 -0.46 -1.50 9.81
C PRO A 53 -1.95 -1.69 9.52
N LEU A 54 -2.49 -1.01 8.51
CA LEU A 54 -3.91 -1.11 8.15
C LEU A 54 -4.22 -2.36 7.33
N MET A 55 -3.22 -2.93 6.67
CA MET A 55 -3.39 -4.07 5.77
C MET A 55 -3.50 -5.38 6.57
N ARG A 56 -4.23 -6.35 6.03
CA ARG A 56 -4.22 -7.75 6.48
C ARG A 56 -2.81 -8.33 6.68
N ALA A 57 -2.57 -8.97 7.83
CA ALA A 57 -1.28 -9.59 8.17
C ALA A 57 -1.17 -11.06 7.74
N ASP A 58 -2.31 -11.70 7.47
CA ASP A 58 -2.43 -13.09 7.02
C ASP A 58 -2.32 -13.24 5.50
N ARG A 59 -2.08 -12.14 4.78
CA ARG A 59 -1.97 -12.09 3.31
C ARG A 59 -0.59 -11.56 2.89
N PRO A 60 -0.01 -12.02 1.77
CA PRO A 60 1.23 -11.47 1.24
C PRO A 60 1.12 -9.97 0.97
N ARG A 61 2.19 -9.23 1.30
CA ARG A 61 2.30 -7.80 1.07
C ARG A 61 3.45 -7.51 0.11
N TYR A 62 3.19 -6.75 -0.96
CA TYR A 62 4.19 -6.44 -1.99
C TYR A 62 4.38 -4.93 -2.16
N LEU A 63 5.60 -4.44 -1.94
CA LEU A 63 5.95 -3.05 -2.25
C LEU A 63 6.42 -2.93 -3.71
N MET A 64 5.63 -2.27 -4.55
CA MET A 64 5.87 -2.23 -6.00
C MET A 64 6.92 -1.20 -6.37
N GLY A 65 7.88 -1.59 -7.22
CA GLY A 65 8.82 -0.65 -7.85
C GLY A 65 9.88 -0.07 -6.90
N VAL A 66 10.01 -0.61 -5.69
CA VAL A 66 11.06 -0.22 -4.74
C VAL A 66 12.20 -1.22 -4.79
N GLY A 67 13.41 -0.72 -5.04
CA GLY A 67 14.65 -1.47 -5.18
C GLY A 67 15.86 -0.53 -5.13
N LYS A 68 17.06 -1.10 -5.12
CA LYS A 68 18.31 -0.33 -5.24
C LYS A 68 18.49 0.24 -6.64
#